data_AF-A0A7V9FRK4-F1
#
_entry.id   AF-A0A7V9FRK4-F1
#
_cell.length_a   1.000
_cell.length_b   1.000
_cell.length_c   1.000
_cell.angle_alpha   90.00
_cell.angle_beta   90.00
_cell.angle_gamma   90.00
#
_symmetry.space_group_name_H-M   'P 1'
#
loop_
_entity.id
_entity.type
_entity.pdbx_description
1 polymer ?
#
loop_
_entity_poly.entity_id
_entity_poly.type
_entity_poly.pdbx_seq_one_letter_code
_entity_poly.pdbx_strand_id
1 'polypeptide(L)'
;LCASYAAGVVCCCAGEGAHLLAFDVRRGLFTTATHAVDIPTTVGTYGVSRAKLRPNTAPIQALSLALQARLGDTEINTAVTARAALDGHVGSEGGALLVIDGPLRGRQHLPRALGYIKSHRSGYLPTHLNRLVASLSPGQRTPIFLLGSSWDRYTWYLRLPCLPGAPRAGIVRLECSATLKSADAIRMAWLSQATLCRYASTEYKDTRAPQNLYPIAGLERQLRRRLGDATLLYRGLRRAGTHH
;
A
#
# COMPACT_ATOMS: atom_id res chain seq x y z
N LEU A 1 -10.42 15.99 -13.70
CA LEU A 1 -10.21 15.61 -12.28
C LEU A 1 -8.84 16.13 -11.85
N CYS A 2 -8.78 17.09 -10.93
CA CYS A 2 -7.52 17.48 -10.29
C CYS A 2 -7.36 16.71 -8.99
N ALA A 3 -6.20 16.13 -8.74
CA ALA A 3 -5.93 15.38 -7.51
C ALA A 3 -4.51 15.62 -7.01
N SER A 4 -4.36 15.61 -5.69
CA SER A 4 -3.06 15.48 -5.02
C SER A 4 -2.95 14.08 -4.45
N TYR A 5 -1.81 13.44 -4.67
CA TYR A 5 -1.56 12.07 -4.25
C TYR A 5 -0.11 11.93 -3.81
N ALA A 6 0.15 11.00 -2.90
CA ALA A 6 1.47 10.82 -2.34
C ALA A 6 1.73 9.36 -2.02
N ALA A 7 2.99 8.97 -2.11
CA ALA A 7 3.49 7.70 -1.60
C ALA A 7 4.64 7.95 -0.63
N GLY A 8 4.90 6.99 0.24
CA GLY A 8 6.00 7.06 1.18
C GLY A 8 6.40 5.70 1.70
N VAL A 9 7.60 5.64 2.28
CA VAL A 9 8.15 4.47 2.93
C VAL A 9 8.63 4.88 4.31
N VAL A 10 8.19 4.14 5.32
CA VAL A 10 8.71 4.23 6.68
C VAL A 10 9.66 3.05 6.89
N CYS A 11 10.84 3.34 7.42
CA CYS A 11 11.76 2.33 7.89
C CYS A 11 11.54 2.10 9.39
N CYS A 12 11.58 0.84 9.83
CA CYS A 12 11.44 0.49 11.24
C CYS A 12 12.78 -0.04 11.75
N CYS A 13 13.60 0.86 12.29
CA CYS A 13 14.95 0.57 12.78
C CYS A 13 14.91 0.21 14.28
N ALA A 14 15.79 -0.71 14.71
CA ALA A 14 15.81 -1.19 16.08
C ALA A 14 16.14 -0.09 17.12
N GLY A 15 17.02 0.87 16.77
CA GLY A 15 17.44 1.95 17.67
C GLY A 15 16.60 3.24 17.58
N GLU A 16 16.05 3.54 16.40
CA GLU A 16 15.36 4.82 16.13
C GLU A 16 13.83 4.69 16.03
N GLY A 17 13.32 3.46 16.08
CA GLY A 17 11.91 3.17 15.84
C GLY A 17 11.50 3.40 14.38
N ALA A 18 10.23 3.76 14.18
CA ALA A 18 9.65 3.95 12.85
C ALA A 18 9.81 5.40 12.38
N HIS A 19 10.55 5.62 11.30
CA HIS A 19 10.79 6.96 10.72
C HIS A 19 10.55 6.98 9.21
N LEU A 20 10.23 8.17 8.66
CA LEU A 20 9.98 8.35 7.24
C LEU A 20 11.32 8.30 6.48
N LEU A 21 11.50 7.31 5.60
CA LEU A 21 12.72 7.11 4.83
C LEU A 21 12.65 7.81 3.46
N ALA A 22 11.51 7.70 2.78
CA ALA A 22 11.28 8.36 1.49
C ALA A 22 9.81 8.75 1.36
N PHE A 23 9.55 9.80 0.58
CA PHE A 23 8.20 10.18 0.18
C PHE A 23 8.22 10.93 -1.13
N ASP A 24 7.12 10.87 -1.87
CA ASP A 24 6.89 11.63 -3.09
C ASP A 24 5.45 12.16 -3.06
N VAL A 25 5.28 13.47 -3.26
CA VAL A 25 4.00 14.15 -3.31
C VAL A 25 3.82 14.74 -4.70
N ARG A 26 2.74 14.36 -5.37
CA ARG A 26 2.44 14.78 -6.73
C ARG A 26 1.06 15.39 -6.83
N ARG A 27 0.89 16.21 -7.87
CA ARG A 27 -0.39 16.81 -8.24
C ARG A 27 -0.63 16.55 -9.72
N GLY A 28 -1.83 16.12 -10.06
CA GLY A 28 -2.16 15.70 -11.43
C GLY A 28 -3.51 16.23 -11.89
N LEU A 29 -3.55 16.68 -13.14
CA LEU A 29 -4.76 16.92 -13.91
C LEU A 29 -5.07 15.67 -14.75
N PHE A 30 -6.04 14.89 -14.30
CA PHE A 30 -6.55 13.72 -15.01
C PHE A 30 -7.70 14.12 -15.91
N THR A 31 -7.55 13.91 -17.21
CA THR A 31 -8.49 14.39 -18.22
C THR A 31 -8.49 13.51 -19.46
N THR A 32 -9.60 13.50 -20.19
CA THR A 32 -9.68 12.92 -21.55
C THR A 32 -9.43 13.97 -22.64
N ALA A 33 -9.34 15.25 -22.28
CA ALA A 33 -9.10 16.33 -23.24
C ALA A 33 -7.67 16.24 -23.82
N THR A 34 -7.58 16.25 -25.14
CA THR A 34 -6.31 16.15 -25.90
C THR A 34 -5.46 17.40 -25.73
N HIS A 35 -6.08 18.57 -25.75
CA HIS A 35 -5.43 19.89 -25.66
C HIS A 35 -5.13 20.36 -24.23
N ALA A 36 -5.36 19.50 -23.23
CA ALA A 36 -5.04 19.88 -21.85
C ALA A 36 -3.54 20.13 -21.68
N VAL A 37 -3.22 21.21 -20.97
CA VAL A 37 -1.87 21.61 -20.58
C VAL A 37 -1.74 21.60 -19.06
N ASP A 38 -0.50 21.56 -18.58
CA ASP A 38 -0.20 21.60 -17.16
C ASP A 38 -0.76 22.88 -16.55
N ILE A 39 -1.33 22.78 -15.34
CA ILE A 39 -1.90 23.93 -14.65
C ILE A 39 -0.90 24.38 -13.56
N PRO A 40 -0.11 25.45 -13.78
CA PRO A 40 0.69 26.04 -12.73
C PRO A 40 -0.23 26.71 -11.69
N THR A 41 0.03 26.47 -10.41
CA THR A 41 -0.67 27.16 -9.32
C THR A 41 0.34 27.63 -8.28
N THR A 42 -0.07 28.54 -7.39
CA THR A 42 0.76 29.01 -6.27
C THR A 42 1.17 27.91 -5.28
N VAL A 43 0.54 26.74 -5.37
CA VAL A 43 0.74 25.58 -4.49
C VAL A 43 1.30 24.37 -5.25
N GLY A 44 1.84 24.60 -6.45
CA GLY A 44 2.49 23.60 -7.29
C GLY A 44 1.76 23.34 -8.61
N THR A 45 2.44 22.68 -9.54
CA THR A 45 1.92 22.38 -10.87
C THR A 45 1.09 21.10 -10.87
N TYR A 46 -0.09 21.15 -11.48
CA TYR A 46 -0.90 19.96 -11.77
C TYR A 46 -0.52 19.45 -13.16
N GLY A 47 0.35 18.42 -13.19
CA GLY A 47 0.81 17.82 -14.44
C GLY A 47 -0.30 17.03 -15.14
N VAL A 48 -0.42 17.16 -16.45
CA VAL A 48 -1.44 16.49 -17.25
C VAL A 48 -1.17 14.99 -17.28
N SER A 49 -2.21 14.22 -16.94
CA SER A 49 -2.26 12.78 -17.15
C SER A 49 -3.48 12.43 -17.99
N ARG A 50 -3.27 12.20 -19.29
CA ARG A 50 -4.34 11.88 -20.24
C ARG A 50 -4.86 10.46 -19.99
N ALA A 51 -6.13 10.36 -19.62
CA ALA A 51 -6.81 9.09 -19.45
C ALA A 51 -7.32 8.57 -20.79
N LYS A 52 -7.08 7.29 -21.08
CA LYS A 52 -7.64 6.62 -22.25
C LYS A 52 -9.08 6.20 -21.96
N LEU A 53 -10.05 6.73 -22.70
CA LEU A 53 -11.44 6.28 -22.61
C LEU A 53 -11.58 4.96 -23.38
N ARG A 54 -12.05 3.91 -22.71
CA ARG A 54 -12.39 2.64 -23.34
C ARG A 54 -13.90 2.60 -23.64
N PRO A 55 -14.35 1.85 -24.66
CA PRO A 55 -15.77 1.60 -24.87
C PRO A 55 -16.42 1.08 -23.58
N ASN A 56 -17.64 1.54 -23.28
CA ASN A 56 -18.41 1.17 -22.08
C ASN A 56 -17.77 1.51 -20.72
N THR A 57 -16.80 2.42 -20.66
CA THR A 57 -16.26 2.94 -19.39
C THR A 57 -16.72 4.36 -19.16
N ALA A 58 -17.37 4.62 -18.01
CA ALA A 58 -17.78 5.98 -17.66
C ALA A 58 -16.54 6.90 -17.55
N PRO A 59 -16.59 8.16 -18.01
CA PRO A 59 -15.44 9.06 -17.97
C PRO A 59 -14.80 9.16 -16.58
N ILE A 60 -15.60 9.30 -15.53
CA ILE A 60 -15.10 9.39 -14.14
C ILE A 60 -14.34 8.15 -13.70
N GLN A 61 -14.74 6.97 -14.19
CA GLN A 61 -14.05 5.71 -13.92
C GLN A 61 -12.69 5.68 -14.64
N ALA A 62 -12.64 6.13 -15.90
CA ALA A 62 -11.38 6.24 -16.64
C ALA A 62 -10.39 7.21 -15.97
N LEU A 63 -10.87 8.36 -15.47
CA LEU A 63 -10.05 9.31 -14.71
C LEU A 63 -9.55 8.71 -13.39
N SER A 64 -10.42 7.99 -12.67
CA SER A 64 -10.07 7.33 -11.41
C SER A 64 -9.02 6.23 -11.60
N LEU A 65 -9.15 5.42 -12.67
CA LEU A 65 -8.16 4.42 -13.05
C LEU A 65 -6.81 5.06 -13.42
N ALA A 66 -6.83 6.19 -14.12
CA ALA A 66 -5.59 6.92 -14.44
C ALA A 66 -4.91 7.47 -13.17
N LEU A 67 -5.68 7.98 -12.21
CA LEU A 67 -5.16 8.38 -10.91
C LEU A 67 -4.55 7.19 -10.14
N GLN A 68 -5.26 6.07 -10.08
CA GLN A 68 -4.75 4.85 -9.43
C GLN A 68 -3.46 4.34 -10.07
N ALA A 69 -3.34 4.41 -11.40
CA ALA A 69 -2.11 4.06 -12.11
C ALA A 69 -0.96 4.99 -11.71
N ARG A 70 -1.16 6.30 -11.72
CA ARG A 70 -0.14 7.28 -11.31
C ARG A 70 0.27 7.15 -9.84
N LEU A 71 -0.67 6.86 -8.95
CA LEU A 71 -0.37 6.55 -7.57
C LEU A 71 0.49 5.28 -7.47
N GLY A 72 0.15 4.23 -8.22
CA GLY A 72 0.93 2.99 -8.28
C GLY A 72 2.37 3.21 -8.77
N ASP A 73 2.56 3.99 -9.83
CA ASP A 73 3.90 4.37 -10.32
C ASP A 73 4.70 5.11 -9.22
N THR A 74 4.02 6.01 -8.51
CA THR A 74 4.64 6.81 -7.43
C THR A 74 5.05 5.92 -6.25
N GLU A 75 4.22 4.95 -5.89
CA GLU A 75 4.55 3.95 -4.87
C GLU A 75 5.76 3.10 -5.25
N ILE A 76 5.83 2.63 -6.50
CA ILE A 76 6.98 1.85 -7.00
C ILE A 76 8.25 2.70 -6.96
N ASN A 77 8.22 3.91 -7.51
CA ASN A 77 9.38 4.80 -7.53
C ASN A 77 9.85 5.13 -6.12
N THR A 78 8.92 5.43 -5.21
CA THR A 78 9.25 5.73 -3.81
C THR A 78 9.85 4.51 -3.10
N ALA A 79 9.36 3.30 -3.40
CA ALA A 79 9.96 2.06 -2.89
C ALA A 79 11.39 1.85 -3.41
N VAL A 80 11.66 2.13 -4.68
CA VAL A 80 13.00 2.07 -5.27
C VAL A 80 13.93 3.09 -4.63
N THR A 81 13.50 4.35 -4.48
CA THR A 81 14.27 5.38 -3.77
C THR A 81 14.56 4.99 -2.33
N ALA A 82 13.57 4.48 -1.62
CA ALA A 82 13.75 4.00 -0.24
C ALA A 82 14.76 2.85 -0.17
N ARG A 83 14.74 1.92 -1.13
CA ARG A 83 15.72 0.82 -1.21
C ARG A 83 17.15 1.32 -1.39
N ALA A 84 17.36 2.34 -2.21
CA ALA A 84 18.67 2.96 -2.39
C ALA A 84 19.16 3.70 -1.14
N ALA A 85 18.25 4.14 -0.27
CA ALA A 85 18.56 4.82 0.99
C ALA A 85 18.62 3.88 2.21
N LEU A 86 18.69 2.55 2.02
CA LEU A 86 18.69 1.59 3.12
C LEU A 86 20.05 1.43 3.83
N ASP A 87 21.13 1.99 3.28
CA ASP A 87 22.46 1.89 3.86
C ASP A 87 22.45 2.48 5.30
N GLY A 88 22.95 1.70 6.26
CA GLY A 88 22.93 2.05 7.68
C GLY A 88 21.60 1.77 8.40
N HIS A 89 20.51 1.43 7.70
CA HIS A 89 19.20 1.15 8.30
C HIS A 89 18.92 -0.33 8.54
N VAL A 90 19.61 -1.22 7.82
CA VAL A 90 19.46 -2.68 7.90
C VAL A 90 20.72 -3.34 8.40
N GLY A 91 20.56 -4.41 9.18
CA GLY A 91 21.67 -5.31 9.52
C GLY A 91 22.30 -5.93 8.28
N SER A 92 23.53 -6.38 8.42
CA SER A 92 24.40 -6.89 7.34
C SER A 92 23.86 -8.11 6.57
N GLU A 93 22.74 -8.72 6.97
CA GLU A 93 22.19 -9.91 6.31
C GLU A 93 20.86 -9.67 5.59
N GLY A 94 20.86 -9.94 4.28
CA GLY A 94 19.68 -10.19 3.46
C GLY A 94 18.84 -8.97 3.03
N GLY A 95 19.02 -7.80 3.63
CA GLY A 95 18.29 -6.55 3.35
C GLY A 95 16.98 -6.37 4.15
N ALA A 96 16.17 -5.35 3.83
CA ALA A 96 14.88 -5.13 4.52
C ALA A 96 13.72 -5.92 3.88
N LEU A 97 12.73 -6.30 4.69
CA LEU A 97 11.41 -6.70 4.21
C LEU A 97 10.60 -5.46 3.84
N LEU A 98 10.09 -5.37 2.60
CA LEU A 98 9.17 -4.31 2.20
C LEU A 98 7.73 -4.80 2.37
N VAL A 99 6.91 -4.04 3.09
CA VAL A 99 5.48 -4.34 3.30
C VAL A 99 4.66 -3.25 2.63
N ILE A 100 3.85 -3.63 1.64
CA ILE A 100 2.99 -2.75 0.87
C ILE A 100 1.56 -2.86 1.41
N ASP A 101 0.94 -1.75 1.79
CA ASP A 101 -0.46 -1.75 2.20
C ASP A 101 -1.38 -1.97 0.98
N GLY A 102 -1.96 -3.15 0.90
CA GLY A 102 -2.78 -3.61 -0.23
C GLY A 102 -2.15 -4.76 -1.03
N PRO A 103 -2.81 -5.16 -2.13
CA PRO A 103 -2.33 -6.23 -2.99
C PRO A 103 -0.98 -5.94 -3.63
N LEU A 104 -0.16 -6.97 -3.85
CA LEU A 104 1.15 -6.86 -4.52
C LEU A 104 1.04 -6.73 -6.05
N ARG A 105 -0.18 -6.75 -6.61
CA ARG A 105 -0.43 -6.63 -8.06
C ARG A 105 0.24 -5.37 -8.62
N GLY A 106 1.05 -5.53 -9.67
CA GLY A 106 1.80 -4.46 -10.33
C GLY A 106 3.14 -4.12 -9.64
N ARG A 107 3.43 -4.73 -8.49
CA ARG A 107 4.62 -4.48 -7.66
C ARG A 107 5.44 -5.76 -7.43
N GLN A 108 5.17 -6.82 -8.20
CA GLN A 108 5.79 -8.15 -8.01
C GLN A 108 7.30 -8.17 -8.29
N HIS A 109 7.80 -7.20 -9.06
CA HIS A 109 9.22 -7.05 -9.38
C HIS A 109 10.03 -6.45 -8.22
N LEU A 110 9.38 -5.89 -7.19
CA LEU A 110 10.08 -5.34 -6.04
C LEU A 110 10.69 -6.48 -5.20
N PRO A 111 12.00 -6.41 -4.90
CA PRO A 111 12.67 -7.47 -4.16
C PRO A 111 12.15 -7.52 -2.71
N ARG A 112 11.96 -8.75 -2.20
CA ARG A 112 11.53 -9.03 -0.82
C ARG A 112 10.32 -8.18 -0.40
N ALA A 113 9.32 -8.11 -1.28
CA ALA A 113 8.08 -7.38 -1.06
C ALA A 113 6.92 -8.30 -0.67
N LEU A 114 6.09 -7.83 0.26
CA LEU A 114 4.82 -8.44 0.65
C LEU A 114 3.68 -7.48 0.39
N GLY A 115 2.62 -7.96 -0.25
CA GLY A 115 1.32 -7.32 -0.17
C GLY A 115 0.68 -7.61 1.18
N TYR A 116 0.15 -6.59 1.84
CA TYR A 116 -0.51 -6.68 3.15
C TYR A 116 -1.98 -6.30 3.01
N ILE A 117 -2.87 -7.28 3.11
CA ILE A 117 -4.30 -7.11 2.81
C ILE A 117 -5.11 -7.32 4.08
N LYS A 118 -5.76 -6.23 4.51
CA LYS A 118 -6.64 -6.17 5.69
C LYS A 118 -8.06 -6.63 5.37
N SER A 119 -8.52 -6.36 4.14
CA SER A 119 -9.90 -6.62 3.71
C SER A 119 -10.06 -8.00 3.08
N HIS A 120 -11.06 -8.75 3.53
CA HIS A 120 -11.31 -10.11 3.06
C HIS A 120 -12.64 -10.28 2.32
N ARG A 121 -12.88 -9.39 1.35
CA ARG A 121 -14.15 -9.36 0.59
C ARG A 121 -14.32 -10.57 -0.34
N SER A 122 -13.23 -11.25 -0.68
CA SER A 122 -13.24 -12.41 -1.57
C SER A 122 -12.91 -13.68 -0.79
N GLY A 123 -13.79 -14.68 -0.88
CA GLY A 123 -13.57 -16.01 -0.31
C GLY A 123 -12.71 -16.86 -1.22
N TYR A 124 -11.40 -16.88 -0.98
CA TYR A 124 -10.45 -17.69 -1.78
C TYR A 124 -10.30 -19.12 -1.28
N LEU A 125 -10.76 -19.39 -0.07
CA LEU A 125 -10.71 -20.71 0.55
C LEU A 125 -12.12 -21.31 0.62
N PRO A 126 -12.26 -22.63 0.39
CA PRO A 126 -13.47 -23.36 0.73
C PRO A 126 -13.92 -23.11 2.17
N THR A 127 -15.22 -23.23 2.44
CA THR A 127 -15.83 -22.92 3.73
C THR A 127 -15.16 -23.62 4.92
N HIS A 128 -14.75 -24.88 4.77
CA HIS A 128 -14.08 -25.62 5.84
C HIS A 128 -12.70 -25.05 6.20
N LEU A 129 -11.94 -24.55 5.22
CA LEU A 129 -10.64 -23.90 5.46
C LEU A 129 -10.79 -22.48 6.03
N ASN A 130 -11.91 -21.80 5.79
CA ASN A 130 -12.18 -20.52 6.47
C ASN A 130 -12.31 -20.67 7.99
N ARG A 131 -12.80 -21.82 8.48
CA ARG A 131 -12.85 -22.10 9.92
C ARG A 131 -11.45 -22.24 10.52
N LEU A 132 -10.53 -22.87 9.79
CA LEU A 132 -9.12 -22.98 10.19
C LEU A 132 -8.46 -21.60 10.30
N VAL A 133 -8.74 -20.70 9.35
CA VAL A 133 -8.25 -19.32 9.43
C VAL A 133 -8.80 -18.61 10.68
N ALA A 134 -10.07 -18.81 10.99
CA ALA A 134 -10.69 -18.22 12.18
C ALA A 134 -10.14 -18.78 13.51
N SER A 135 -9.66 -20.02 13.53
CA SER A 135 -9.08 -20.66 14.71
C SER A 135 -7.61 -20.35 14.97
N LEU A 136 -6.97 -19.54 14.11
CA LEU A 136 -5.58 -19.12 14.32
C LEU A 136 -5.46 -18.30 15.61
N SER A 137 -4.56 -18.72 16.50
CA SER A 137 -4.15 -17.94 17.66
C SER A 137 -3.27 -16.77 17.24
N PRO A 138 -3.17 -15.68 18.03
CA PRO A 138 -2.23 -14.60 17.76
C PRO A 138 -0.81 -15.09 17.45
N GLY A 139 -0.22 -14.57 16.37
CA GLY A 139 1.09 -14.98 15.87
C GLY A 139 1.09 -16.26 15.03
N GLN A 140 -0.02 -16.98 14.91
CA GLN A 140 -0.12 -18.14 14.03
C GLN A 140 -0.49 -17.73 12.60
N ARG A 141 -0.01 -18.52 11.65
CA ARG A 141 -0.32 -18.40 10.23
C ARG A 141 -0.78 -19.73 9.64
N THR A 142 -1.45 -19.65 8.51
CA THR A 142 -1.66 -20.83 7.67
C THR A 142 -0.37 -21.28 6.98
N PRO A 143 -0.34 -22.50 6.43
CA PRO A 143 0.57 -22.85 5.34
C PRO A 143 0.43 -21.85 4.17
N ILE A 144 1.49 -21.79 3.36
CA ILE A 144 1.47 -21.02 2.12
C ILE A 144 0.73 -21.85 1.07
N PHE A 145 -0.12 -21.18 0.30
CA PHE A 145 -0.80 -21.77 -0.84
C PHE A 145 -0.62 -20.88 -2.08
N LEU A 146 -0.61 -21.49 -3.25
CA LEU A 146 -0.61 -20.75 -4.51
C LEU A 146 -2.03 -20.28 -4.82
N LEU A 147 -2.18 -19.01 -5.17
CA LEU A 147 -3.46 -18.42 -5.53
C LEU A 147 -3.41 -17.89 -6.96
N GLY A 148 -3.97 -18.66 -7.89
CA GLY A 148 -4.17 -18.27 -9.28
C GLY A 148 -5.50 -17.53 -9.46
N SER A 149 -5.45 -16.36 -10.07
CA SER A 149 -6.63 -15.57 -10.40
C SER A 149 -6.38 -14.85 -11.73
N SER A 150 -6.47 -13.51 -11.77
CA SER A 150 -5.91 -12.72 -12.87
C SER A 150 -4.38 -12.71 -12.91
N TRP A 151 -3.74 -13.17 -11.83
CA TRP A 151 -2.29 -13.37 -11.71
C TRP A 151 -2.00 -14.33 -10.53
N ASP A 152 -0.82 -14.93 -10.57
CA ASP A 152 -0.38 -15.94 -9.59
C ASP A 152 0.45 -15.34 -8.46
N ARG A 153 0.19 -15.80 -7.25
CA ARG A 153 0.93 -15.38 -6.04
C ARG A 153 0.90 -16.44 -4.95
N TYR A 154 1.99 -16.52 -4.20
CA TYR A 154 1.97 -17.24 -2.93
C TYR A 154 1.22 -16.42 -1.89
N THR A 155 0.33 -17.07 -1.15
CA THR A 155 -0.57 -16.44 -0.19
C THR A 155 -0.60 -17.21 1.11
N TRP A 156 -0.74 -16.50 2.22
CA TRP A 156 -1.05 -17.07 3.54
C TRP A 156 -1.86 -16.09 4.37
N TYR A 157 -2.52 -16.58 5.41
CA TYR A 157 -3.16 -15.76 6.43
C TYR A 157 -2.31 -15.74 7.70
N LEU A 158 -2.27 -14.60 8.38
CA LEU A 158 -1.61 -14.39 9.67
C LEU A 158 -2.61 -13.77 10.65
N ARG A 159 -2.67 -14.26 11.88
CA ARG A 159 -3.43 -13.64 12.98
C ARG A 159 -2.50 -12.71 13.75
N LEU A 160 -2.76 -11.41 13.70
CA LEU A 160 -2.08 -10.43 14.54
C LEU A 160 -2.61 -10.46 15.98
N PRO A 161 -1.79 -10.06 16.97
CA PRO A 161 -2.25 -9.80 18.33
C PRO A 161 -3.42 -8.81 18.33
N CYS A 162 -4.50 -9.19 19.01
CA CYS A 162 -5.74 -8.42 19.12
C CYS A 162 -6.53 -8.89 20.33
N LEU A 163 -7.48 -8.07 20.79
CA LEU A 163 -8.43 -8.55 21.78
C LEU A 163 -9.31 -9.65 21.16
N PRO A 164 -9.84 -10.56 21.99
CA PRO A 164 -10.88 -11.49 21.56
C PRO A 164 -12.04 -10.72 20.91
N GLY A 165 -12.52 -11.21 19.78
CA GLY A 165 -13.55 -10.51 19.01
C GLY A 165 -14.07 -11.38 17.88
N ALA A 166 -14.55 -10.75 16.81
CA ALA A 166 -15.07 -11.45 15.65
C ALA A 166 -14.07 -12.52 15.13
N PRO A 167 -14.54 -13.62 14.51
CA PRO A 167 -13.67 -14.70 14.02
C PRO A 167 -12.51 -14.23 13.12
N ARG A 168 -12.68 -13.09 12.44
CA ARG A 168 -11.68 -12.49 11.54
C ARG A 168 -10.90 -11.31 12.14
N ALA A 169 -11.15 -10.96 13.40
CA ALA A 169 -10.37 -9.93 14.09
C ALA A 169 -8.88 -10.31 14.03
N GLY A 170 -8.00 -9.35 13.72
CA GLY A 170 -6.55 -9.61 13.61
C GLY A 170 -6.12 -10.45 12.41
N ILE A 171 -7.03 -11.07 11.65
CA ILE A 171 -6.65 -11.84 10.46
C ILE A 171 -6.28 -10.88 9.34
N VAL A 172 -5.08 -11.05 8.80
CA VAL A 172 -4.58 -10.36 7.61
C VAL A 172 -4.12 -11.37 6.59
N ARG A 173 -4.20 -11.01 5.31
CA ARG A 173 -3.69 -11.83 4.22
C ARG A 173 -2.40 -11.22 3.72
N LEU A 174 -1.41 -12.08 3.53
CA LEU A 174 -0.11 -11.71 2.99
C LEU A 174 0.10 -12.43 1.67
N GLU A 175 0.76 -11.76 0.74
CA GLU A 175 1.08 -12.32 -0.56
C GLU A 175 2.47 -11.91 -1.06
N CYS A 176 3.17 -12.82 -1.71
CA CYS A 176 4.44 -12.58 -2.39
C CYS A 176 4.42 -13.13 -3.83
N SER A 177 5.40 -12.73 -4.64
CA SER A 177 5.47 -13.13 -6.05
C SER A 177 5.54 -14.66 -6.20
N ALA A 178 4.73 -15.22 -7.11
CA ALA A 178 4.81 -16.63 -7.49
C ALA A 178 6.07 -16.97 -8.31
N THR A 179 6.85 -15.97 -8.73
CA THR A 179 8.14 -16.18 -9.41
C THR A 179 9.26 -16.59 -8.46
N LEU A 180 9.05 -16.45 -7.14
CA LEU A 180 10.00 -16.91 -6.12
C LEU A 180 10.06 -18.44 -6.08
N LYS A 181 11.21 -18.99 -5.75
CA LYS A 181 11.27 -20.42 -5.39
C LYS A 181 10.45 -20.65 -4.12
N SER A 182 9.84 -21.82 -4.00
CA SER A 182 9.00 -22.18 -2.83
C SER A 182 9.72 -21.96 -1.50
N ALA A 183 11.03 -22.29 -1.43
CA ALA A 183 11.84 -22.06 -0.24
C ALA A 183 11.95 -20.57 0.14
N ASP A 184 12.05 -19.68 -0.86
CA ASP A 184 12.15 -18.24 -0.65
C ASP A 184 10.81 -17.68 -0.18
N ALA A 185 9.70 -18.14 -0.77
CA ALA A 185 8.35 -17.81 -0.32
C ALA A 185 8.11 -18.26 1.14
N ILE A 186 8.58 -19.45 1.51
CA ILE A 186 8.55 -19.95 2.89
C ILE A 186 9.31 -19.01 3.83
N ARG A 187 10.53 -18.59 3.46
CA ARG A 187 11.31 -17.61 4.26
C ARG A 187 10.58 -16.28 4.41
N MET A 188 9.92 -15.79 3.36
CA MET A 188 9.12 -14.57 3.43
C MET A 188 7.95 -14.70 4.41
N ALA A 189 7.27 -15.84 4.44
CA ALA A 189 6.20 -16.10 5.40
C ALA A 189 6.71 -16.17 6.84
N TRP A 190 7.81 -16.87 7.10
CA TRP A 190 8.46 -16.89 8.41
C TRP A 190 8.84 -15.49 8.88
N LEU A 191 9.45 -14.71 8.00
CA LEU A 191 9.85 -13.34 8.32
C LEU A 191 8.63 -12.48 8.66
N SER A 192 7.55 -12.58 7.90
CA SER A 192 6.30 -11.85 8.18
C SER A 192 5.72 -12.22 9.55
N GLN A 193 5.75 -13.50 9.92
CA GLN A 193 5.25 -14.01 11.20
C GLN A 193 6.07 -13.49 12.38
N ALA A 194 7.40 -13.51 12.25
CA ALA A 194 8.33 -13.05 13.29
C ALA A 194 8.38 -11.51 13.44
N THR A 195 7.98 -10.77 12.40
CA THR A 195 8.10 -9.30 12.38
C THR A 195 6.78 -8.59 12.61
N LEU A 196 5.73 -8.90 11.84
CA LEU A 196 4.53 -8.05 11.76
C LEU A 196 3.72 -7.98 13.05
N CYS A 197 3.74 -9.04 13.88
CA CYS A 197 3.01 -9.07 15.14
C CYS A 197 3.42 -7.94 16.10
N ARG A 198 4.69 -7.52 16.09
CA ARG A 198 5.18 -6.42 16.93
C ARG A 198 4.65 -5.05 16.50
N TYR A 199 4.18 -4.93 15.26
CA TYR A 199 3.67 -3.70 14.67
C TYR A 199 2.14 -3.61 14.68
N ALA A 200 1.45 -4.64 15.20
CA ALA A 200 0.00 -4.63 15.35
C ALA A 200 -0.44 -3.46 16.25
N SER A 201 -1.41 -2.68 15.80
CA SER A 201 -1.96 -1.57 16.60
C SER A 201 -2.84 -2.09 17.73
N THR A 202 -2.91 -1.33 18.83
CA THR A 202 -3.81 -1.61 19.95
C THR A 202 -5.12 -0.84 19.78
N GLU A 203 -6.24 -1.47 20.12
CA GLU A 203 -7.60 -0.98 19.82
C GLU A 203 -7.96 0.36 20.48
N TYR A 204 -7.42 0.65 21.65
CA TYR A 204 -7.62 1.97 22.29
C TYR A 204 -6.81 3.11 21.62
N LYS A 205 -5.85 2.80 20.75
CA LYS A 205 -5.02 3.79 20.01
C LYS A 205 -5.45 3.96 18.54
N ASP A 206 -6.10 2.96 17.96
CA ASP A 206 -6.57 3.00 16.57
C ASP A 206 -7.91 2.27 16.44
N THR A 207 -8.96 2.99 16.05
CA THR A 207 -10.27 2.41 15.72
C THR A 207 -10.24 1.38 14.58
N ARG A 208 -9.16 1.37 13.78
CA ARG A 208 -8.89 0.41 12.70
C ARG A 208 -7.98 -0.73 13.14
N ALA A 209 -7.61 -0.78 14.42
CA ALA A 209 -6.97 -1.93 15.02
C ALA A 209 -7.87 -3.17 14.92
N PRO A 210 -7.29 -4.37 15.02
CA PRO A 210 -5.85 -4.69 15.10
C PRO A 210 -5.15 -4.77 13.73
N GLN A 211 -5.91 -4.67 12.64
CA GLN A 211 -5.43 -4.99 11.28
C GLN A 211 -4.53 -3.89 10.71
N ASN A 212 -4.57 -2.68 11.27
CA ASN A 212 -3.69 -1.60 10.83
C ASN A 212 -2.34 -1.67 11.56
N LEU A 213 -1.23 -1.76 10.83
CA LEU A 213 0.09 -1.70 11.46
C LEU A 213 0.38 -0.25 11.85
N TYR A 214 0.88 0.01 13.06
CA TYR A 214 1.14 1.38 13.51
C TYR A 214 2.12 2.16 12.62
N PRO A 215 3.16 1.55 11.99
CA PRO A 215 4.02 2.26 11.05
C PRO A 215 3.26 2.74 9.80
N ILE A 216 2.31 1.94 9.31
CA ILE A 216 1.45 2.30 8.16
C ILE A 216 0.52 3.45 8.56
N ALA A 217 -0.11 3.38 9.74
CA ALA A 217 -0.95 4.46 10.25
C ALA A 217 -0.17 5.78 10.42
N GLY A 218 1.08 5.69 10.91
CA GLY A 218 1.98 6.83 11.03
C GLY A 218 2.34 7.44 9.68
N LEU A 219 2.64 6.59 8.69
CA LEU A 219 2.91 6.99 7.32
C LEU A 219 1.71 7.70 6.69
N GLU A 220 0.50 7.13 6.77
CA GLU A 220 -0.73 7.74 6.26
C GLU A 220 -0.93 9.15 6.82
N ARG A 221 -0.71 9.33 8.13
CA ARG A 221 -0.82 10.64 8.80
C ARG A 221 0.23 11.63 8.29
N GLN A 222 1.47 11.20 8.09
CA GLN A 222 2.54 12.04 7.55
C GLN A 222 2.25 12.45 6.10
N LEU A 223 1.85 11.51 5.25
CA LEU A 223 1.49 11.80 3.86
C LEU A 223 0.30 12.75 3.77
N ARG A 224 -0.73 12.55 4.60
CA ARG A 224 -1.91 13.44 4.63
C ARG A 224 -1.56 14.88 4.95
N ARG A 225 -0.63 15.11 5.89
CA ARG A 225 -0.12 16.46 6.21
C ARG A 225 0.62 17.09 5.02
N ARG A 226 1.36 16.28 4.27
CA ARG A 226 2.18 16.74 3.13
C ARG A 226 1.38 17.01 1.84
N LEU A 227 0.19 16.43 1.69
CA LEU A 227 -0.70 16.73 0.56
C LEU A 227 -1.10 18.22 0.51
N GLY A 228 -1.10 18.90 1.66
CA GLY A 228 -1.46 20.31 1.80
C GLY A 228 -2.93 20.52 2.15
N ASP A 229 -3.31 21.77 2.36
CA ASP A 229 -4.67 22.16 2.71
C ASP A 229 -5.59 22.17 1.48
N ALA A 230 -6.70 21.43 1.55
CA ALA A 230 -7.63 21.27 0.43
C ALA A 230 -8.26 22.60 -0.02
N THR A 231 -8.50 23.54 0.89
CA THR A 231 -9.06 24.85 0.59
C THR A 231 -8.06 25.71 -0.18
N LEU A 232 -6.79 25.69 0.23
CA LEU A 232 -5.72 26.40 -0.49
C LEU A 232 -5.48 25.82 -1.89
N LEU A 233 -5.46 24.49 -2.01
CA LEU A 233 -5.35 23.79 -3.30
C LEU A 233 -6.50 24.16 -4.25
N TYR A 234 -7.73 24.11 -3.75
CA TYR A 234 -8.91 24.46 -4.53
C TYR A 234 -8.92 25.92 -4.96
N ARG A 235 -8.52 26.85 -4.07
CA ARG A 235 -8.38 28.28 -4.40
C ARG A 235 -7.32 28.51 -5.49
N GLY A 236 -6.18 27.82 -5.40
CA GLY A 236 -5.11 27.90 -6.41
C GLY A 236 -5.59 27.44 -7.79
N LEU A 237 -6.29 26.31 -7.85
CA LEU A 237 -6.90 25.81 -9.08
C LEU A 237 -7.94 26.76 -9.67
N ARG A 238 -8.82 27.35 -8.84
CA ARG A 238 -9.82 28.31 -9.30
C ARG A 238 -9.19 29.56 -9.91
N ARG A 239 -8.13 30.10 -9.30
CA ARG A 239 -7.40 31.26 -9.83
C ARG A 239 -6.72 30.93 -11.16
N ALA A 240 -6.12 29.76 -11.28
CA ALA A 240 -5.50 29.34 -12.54
C ALA A 240 -6.53 29.18 -13.67
N GLY A 241 -7.73 28.67 -13.35
CA GLY A 241 -8.83 28.52 -14.31
C GLY A 241 -9.50 29.83 -14.75
N THR A 242 -9.22 30.97 -14.11
CA THR A 242 -9.68 32.29 -14.58
C THR A 242 -8.68 32.99 -15.49
N HIS A 243 -7.45 32.45 -15.62
CA HIS A 243 -6.37 33.01 -16.46
C HIS A 243 -6.09 32.18 -17.73
N HIS A 244 -6.89 31.14 -17.97
CA HIS A 244 -6.88 30.28 -19.16
C HIS A 244 -8.27 30.24 -19.78
#